data_AF-A0A183E0V5-F1
#
_entry.id   AF-A0A183E0V5-F1
#
_cell.length_a   1.000
_cell.length_b   1.000
_cell.length_c   1.000
_cell.angle_alpha   90.00
_cell.angle_beta   90.00
_cell.angle_gamma   90.00
#
_symmetry.space_group_name_H-M   'P 1'
#
loop_
_entity.id
_entity.type
_entity.pdbx_description
1 polymer ?
#
loop_
_entity_poly.entity_id
_entity_poly.type
_entity_poly.pdbx_seq_one_letter_code
_entity_poly.pdbx_strand_id
1 'polypeptide(L)'
;MKELHVTWTLSDLTLGQVWEANLLRYESVIKQVREYWQSFEVDLVNYQNKTKLIRGWDDLFNKLKEHMNSLTAMKLSPYYKQFEEKLNKISALFDVWIDVQRRWVYLEGLFTASADISTLLPVESSRFASISTEFLALMKKVTAAPRILDIVNMQGAQRVLERLADMLAKIQKALGEYLERERSSFPRFYFVGDEDLLEIMGNSKDIARIQKHLKKMFAGITAIDVVDENTLVTAINSREGERVELVKPVSIKENPRINDWLRLVESEMQSTLAHLLNQSLSAFAKFDMNSVEPQEYMAWLDRYPAQVIELTANIWWCSKIEKYFAEGKTVEEVETVVDKTLTLLADSVLDEQPPIRRKKIEALITEFVHKRDICRSLIQNKVTSATSFHWLKCMRFYFDSRLSDARTCCTVKMANAHFPYGFEYLGLQEKLVQTPLTDRCYLTMTQALNSR
;
A
#
# COMPACT_ATOMS: atom_id res chain seq x y z
N MET A 1 43.04 -6.17 -51.44
CA MET A 1 44.44 -6.26 -50.97
C MET A 1 45.36 -6.09 -52.18
N LYS A 2 45.94 -4.91 -52.37
CA LYS A 2 47.19 -4.75 -53.12
C LYS A 2 48.24 -4.48 -52.06
N GLU A 3 49.13 -5.43 -51.85
CA GLU A 3 50.23 -5.32 -50.90
C GLU A 3 51.17 -4.22 -51.39
N LEU A 4 51.24 -3.13 -50.61
CA LEU A 4 52.32 -2.15 -50.74
C LEU A 4 53.52 -2.76 -50.01
N HIS A 5 54.45 -3.32 -50.76
CA HIS A 5 55.80 -3.66 -50.27
C HIS A 5 56.54 -2.37 -49.90
N VAL A 6 56.26 -1.85 -48.72
CA VAL A 6 57.06 -0.79 -48.10
C VAL A 6 57.48 -1.31 -46.73
N THR A 7 58.77 -1.65 -46.59
CA THR A 7 59.43 -1.87 -45.31
C THR A 7 59.45 -0.54 -44.57
N TRP A 8 58.54 -0.36 -43.61
CA TRP A 8 58.54 0.81 -42.74
C TRP A 8 59.67 0.68 -41.72
N THR A 9 60.78 1.39 -41.93
CA THR A 9 61.78 1.67 -40.90
C THR A 9 61.18 2.68 -39.91
N LEU A 10 60.98 2.27 -38.65
CA LEU A 10 60.39 3.12 -37.59
C LEU A 10 61.18 4.42 -37.34
N SER A 11 62.41 4.54 -37.86
CA SER A 11 63.28 5.70 -37.77
C SER A 11 62.92 6.86 -38.72
N ASP A 12 62.05 6.63 -39.73
CA ASP A 12 61.71 7.63 -40.75
C ASP A 12 60.33 8.27 -40.57
N LEU A 13 59.61 7.91 -39.50
CA LEU A 13 58.33 8.55 -39.15
C LEU A 13 58.59 9.95 -38.58
N THR A 14 58.47 10.96 -39.44
CA THR A 14 58.51 12.35 -38.99
C THR A 14 57.29 12.63 -38.10
N LEU A 15 57.46 13.48 -37.09
CA LEU A 15 56.36 13.91 -36.20
C LEU A 15 55.17 14.47 -37.01
N GLY A 16 55.45 15.05 -38.18
CA GLY A 16 54.45 15.51 -39.15
C GLY A 16 53.58 14.40 -39.73
N GLN A 17 54.16 13.27 -40.16
CA GLN A 17 53.40 12.14 -40.72
C GLN A 17 52.54 11.42 -39.66
N VAL A 18 53.05 11.32 -38.42
CA VAL A 18 52.26 10.81 -37.29
C VAL A 18 51.12 11.76 -36.95
N TRP A 19 51.36 13.08 -37.04
CA TRP A 19 50.33 14.08 -36.81
C TRP A 19 49.27 14.10 -37.92
N GLU A 20 49.69 13.92 -39.17
CA GLU A 20 48.82 13.88 -40.36
C GLU A 20 47.94 12.61 -40.38
N ALA A 21 48.49 11.45 -40.00
CA ALA A 21 47.71 10.22 -39.84
C ALA A 21 46.71 10.31 -38.67
N ASN A 22 47.09 10.97 -37.57
CA ASN A 22 46.17 11.27 -36.47
C ASN A 22 45.09 12.28 -36.91
N LEU A 23 45.44 13.31 -37.68
CA LEU A 23 44.51 14.30 -38.20
C LEU A 23 43.46 13.66 -39.13
N LEU A 24 43.89 12.79 -40.06
CA LEU A 24 43.00 12.02 -40.95
C LEU A 24 42.06 11.09 -40.17
N ARG A 25 42.56 10.44 -39.11
CA ARG A 25 41.74 9.62 -38.21
C ARG A 25 40.70 10.47 -37.47
N TYR A 26 41.08 11.65 -36.98
CA TYR A 26 40.16 12.55 -36.29
C TYR A 26 39.10 13.16 -37.23
N GLU A 27 39.44 13.46 -38.48
CA GLU A 27 38.48 13.90 -39.50
C GLU A 27 37.44 12.82 -39.81
N SER A 28 37.85 11.56 -39.91
CA SER A 28 36.92 10.45 -40.18
C SER A 28 35.86 10.27 -39.08
N VAL A 29 36.26 10.43 -37.82
CA VAL A 29 35.34 10.34 -36.67
C VAL A 29 34.43 11.56 -36.60
N ILE A 30 34.95 12.77 -36.84
CA ILE A 30 34.12 13.99 -36.91
C ILE A 30 33.06 13.86 -38.02
N LYS A 31 33.42 13.27 -39.16
CA LYS A 31 32.48 13.02 -40.26
C LYS A 31 31.39 12.03 -39.86
N GLN A 32 31.74 10.92 -39.21
CA GLN A 32 30.78 9.94 -38.69
C GLN A 32 29.82 10.55 -37.67
N VAL A 33 30.35 11.30 -36.69
CA VAL A 33 29.54 12.00 -35.69
C VAL A 33 28.60 13.00 -36.36
N ARG A 34 29.08 13.77 -37.35
CA ARG A 34 28.26 14.71 -38.12
C ARG A 34 27.13 13.99 -38.86
N GLU A 35 27.44 12.95 -39.62
CA GLU A 35 26.45 12.21 -40.42
C GLU A 35 25.39 11.59 -39.52
N TYR A 36 25.80 10.97 -38.41
CA TYR A 36 24.87 10.40 -37.43
C TYR A 36 23.87 11.44 -36.92
N TRP A 37 24.34 12.57 -36.37
CA TRP A 37 23.46 13.59 -35.79
C TRP A 37 22.64 14.34 -36.84
N GLN A 38 23.09 14.39 -38.10
CA GLN A 38 22.32 14.97 -39.20
C GLN A 38 21.12 14.11 -39.61
N SER A 39 21.26 12.78 -39.55
CA SER A 39 20.17 11.85 -39.87
C SER A 39 19.35 11.41 -38.67
N PHE A 40 19.80 11.69 -37.45
CA PHE A 40 19.14 11.19 -36.23
C PHE A 40 17.77 11.87 -36.02
N GLU A 41 16.74 11.05 -35.98
CA GLU A 41 15.36 11.44 -35.68
C GLU A 41 14.97 10.90 -34.30
N VAL A 42 14.29 11.73 -33.52
CA VAL A 42 13.78 11.29 -32.21
C VAL A 42 12.65 10.29 -32.43
N ASP A 43 12.67 9.22 -31.64
CA ASP A 43 11.64 8.19 -31.72
C ASP A 43 10.38 8.65 -30.98
N LEU A 44 9.24 8.64 -31.68
CA LEU A 44 7.98 9.24 -31.23
C LEU A 44 6.88 8.19 -31.08
N VAL A 45 6.25 8.14 -29.91
CA VAL A 45 5.12 7.23 -29.59
C VAL A 45 3.85 7.99 -29.32
N ASN A 46 2.74 7.53 -29.90
CA ASN A 46 1.42 8.11 -29.64
C ASN A 46 0.99 7.90 -28.18
N TYR A 47 0.66 8.98 -27.50
CA TYR A 47 0.13 8.99 -26.13
C TYR A 47 -1.35 9.36 -26.15
N GLN A 48 -2.21 8.35 -25.93
CA GLN A 48 -3.67 8.49 -25.78
C GLN A 48 -4.37 9.33 -26.88
N ASN A 49 -3.86 9.32 -28.12
CA ASN A 49 -4.32 10.18 -29.23
C ASN A 49 -4.27 11.70 -28.96
N LYS A 50 -3.60 12.15 -27.88
CA LYS A 50 -3.41 13.57 -27.55
C LYS A 50 -2.18 14.15 -28.24
N THR A 51 -1.05 13.45 -28.14
CA THR A 51 0.24 13.88 -28.71
C THR A 51 1.17 12.70 -28.94
N LYS A 52 2.28 12.91 -29.64
CA LYS A 52 3.37 11.94 -29.73
C LYS A 52 4.50 12.35 -28.79
N LEU A 53 4.90 11.46 -27.89
CA LEU A 53 5.97 11.67 -26.89
C LEU A 53 7.27 11.02 -27.34
N ILE A 54 8.40 11.53 -26.86
CA ILE A 54 9.73 10.99 -27.18
C ILE A 54 9.98 9.72 -26.36
N ARG A 55 10.49 8.67 -26.99
CA ARG A 55 11.01 7.45 -26.33
C ARG A 55 12.49 7.23 -26.68
N GLY A 56 13.09 6.18 -26.12
CA GLY A 56 14.47 5.81 -26.41
C GLY A 56 15.50 6.76 -25.79
N TRP A 57 15.17 7.34 -24.63
CA TRP A 57 16.04 8.28 -23.92
C TRP A 57 17.41 7.66 -23.57
N ASP A 58 17.44 6.42 -23.09
CA ASP A 58 18.69 5.75 -22.73
C ASP A 58 19.62 5.60 -23.94
N ASP A 59 19.08 5.20 -25.10
CA ASP A 59 19.85 5.07 -26.34
C ASP A 59 20.41 6.43 -26.79
N LEU A 60 19.59 7.48 -26.71
CA LEU A 60 20.00 8.85 -27.02
C LEU A 60 21.15 9.31 -26.10
N PHE A 61 21.02 9.16 -24.79
CA PHE A 61 22.04 9.59 -23.83
C PHE A 61 23.30 8.74 -23.90
N ASN A 62 23.19 7.43 -24.14
CA ASN A 62 24.34 6.56 -24.36
C ASN A 62 25.12 6.98 -25.61
N LYS A 63 24.42 7.29 -26.70
CA LYS A 63 25.05 7.78 -27.94
C LYS A 63 25.66 9.18 -27.80
N LEU A 64 25.01 10.08 -27.05
CA LEU A 64 25.60 11.38 -26.69
C LEU A 64 26.92 11.20 -25.92
N LYS A 65 26.92 10.33 -24.90
CA LYS A 65 28.10 10.07 -24.07
C LYS A 65 29.24 9.42 -24.86
N GLU A 66 28.94 8.46 -25.72
CA GLU A 66 29.90 7.81 -26.62
C GLU A 66 30.58 8.82 -27.56
N HIS A 67 29.78 9.66 -28.23
CA HIS A 67 30.30 10.67 -29.16
C HIS A 67 31.03 11.80 -28.43
N MET A 68 30.61 12.19 -27.22
CA MET A 68 31.32 13.17 -26.38
C MET A 68 32.69 12.66 -25.93
N ASN A 69 32.77 11.40 -25.48
CA ASN A 69 34.03 10.76 -25.12
C ASN A 69 34.97 10.66 -26.34
N SER A 70 34.42 10.31 -27.50
CA SER A 70 35.17 10.24 -28.76
C SER A 70 35.74 11.60 -29.18
N LEU A 71 34.97 12.68 -28.98
CA LEU A 71 35.43 14.06 -29.24
C LEU A 71 36.53 14.50 -28.26
N THR A 72 36.45 14.07 -26.99
CA THR A 72 37.43 14.42 -25.94
C THR A 72 38.86 13.98 -26.32
N ALA A 73 38.99 12.89 -27.07
CA ALA A 73 40.27 12.41 -27.62
C ALA A 73 40.85 13.32 -28.74
N MET A 74 40.10 14.34 -29.19
CA MET A 74 40.39 15.22 -30.33
C MET A 74 40.47 16.70 -29.93
N LYS A 75 40.72 17.02 -28.65
CA LYS A 75 40.78 18.39 -28.12
C LYS A 75 41.66 19.36 -28.89
N LEU A 76 42.68 18.86 -29.59
CA LEU A 76 43.62 19.64 -30.38
C LEU A 76 43.13 19.96 -31.81
N SER A 77 41.98 19.41 -32.22
CA SER A 77 41.39 19.66 -33.54
C SER A 77 40.75 21.06 -33.62
N PRO A 78 40.93 21.81 -34.72
CA PRO A 78 40.27 23.11 -34.93
C PRO A 78 38.74 23.04 -34.89
N TYR A 79 38.15 21.88 -35.23
CA TYR A 79 36.71 21.69 -35.29
C TYR A 79 36.10 21.22 -33.95
N TYR A 80 36.93 20.84 -32.98
CA TYR A 80 36.51 20.27 -31.70
C TYR A 80 35.46 21.14 -30.99
N LYS A 81 35.76 22.43 -30.79
CA LYS A 81 34.91 23.35 -30.03
C LYS A 81 33.49 23.47 -30.62
N GLN A 82 33.38 23.52 -31.95
CA GLN A 82 32.08 23.68 -32.60
C GLN A 82 31.17 22.46 -32.44
N PHE A 83 31.73 21.25 -32.44
CA PHE A 83 30.96 20.02 -32.23
C PHE A 83 30.69 19.75 -30.75
N GLU A 84 31.65 20.02 -29.88
CA GLU A 84 31.48 19.96 -28.44
C GLU A 84 30.33 20.87 -27.99
N GLU A 85 30.30 22.13 -28.44
CA GLU A 85 29.20 23.05 -28.13
C GLU A 85 27.84 22.54 -28.64
N LYS A 86 27.79 21.93 -29.83
CA LYS A 86 26.56 21.36 -30.38
C LYS A 86 26.06 20.19 -29.56
N LEU A 87 26.92 19.22 -29.24
CA LEU A 87 26.51 18.05 -28.45
C LEU A 87 26.15 18.42 -27.02
N ASN A 88 26.85 19.38 -26.42
CA ASN A 88 26.50 19.91 -25.11
C ASN A 88 25.13 20.59 -25.12
N LYS A 89 24.80 21.35 -26.18
CA LYS A 89 23.45 21.92 -26.36
C LYS A 89 22.38 20.84 -26.50
N ILE A 90 22.66 19.76 -27.23
CA ILE A 90 21.75 18.62 -27.33
C ILE A 90 21.55 17.99 -25.95
N SER A 91 22.61 17.65 -25.23
CA SER A 91 22.51 17.06 -23.89
C SER A 91 21.66 17.93 -22.96
N ALA A 92 22.03 19.20 -22.81
CA ALA A 92 21.34 20.13 -21.91
C ALA A 92 19.85 20.31 -22.24
N LEU A 93 19.49 20.28 -23.53
CA LEU A 93 18.09 20.38 -23.95
C LEU A 93 17.31 19.11 -23.57
N PHE A 94 17.84 17.94 -23.92
CA PHE A 94 17.15 16.66 -23.70
C PHE A 94 17.14 16.24 -22.23
N ASP A 95 18.12 16.67 -21.42
CA ASP A 95 18.12 16.50 -19.95
C ASP A 95 16.93 17.21 -19.28
N VAL A 96 16.63 18.44 -19.71
CA VAL A 96 15.43 19.16 -19.23
C VAL A 96 14.17 18.55 -19.83
N TRP A 97 14.22 18.14 -21.10
CA TRP A 97 13.06 17.60 -21.81
C TRP A 97 12.53 16.31 -21.20
N ILE A 98 13.39 15.34 -20.87
CA ILE A 98 12.97 14.09 -20.24
C ILE A 98 12.27 14.35 -18.91
N ASP A 99 12.80 15.28 -18.11
CA ASP A 99 12.23 15.65 -16.82
C ASP A 99 10.85 16.32 -16.96
N VAL A 100 10.72 17.25 -17.91
CA VAL A 100 9.44 17.88 -18.28
C VAL A 100 8.44 16.83 -18.73
N GLN A 101 8.81 15.93 -19.65
CA GLN A 101 7.92 14.89 -20.16
C GLN A 101 7.46 13.96 -19.04
N ARG A 102 8.38 13.51 -18.17
CA ARG A 102 8.06 12.63 -17.05
C ARG A 102 7.07 13.30 -16.08
N ARG A 103 7.33 14.55 -15.67
CA ARG A 103 6.42 15.29 -14.77
C ARG A 103 5.08 15.57 -15.42
N TRP A 104 5.07 15.93 -16.71
CA TRP A 104 3.85 16.19 -17.44
C TRP A 104 2.98 14.94 -17.55
N VAL A 105 3.54 13.79 -17.91
CA VAL A 105 2.78 12.52 -18.00
C VAL A 105 2.17 12.15 -16.64
N TYR A 106 2.94 12.27 -15.56
CA TYR A 106 2.43 12.02 -14.21
C TYR A 106 1.24 12.92 -13.86
N LEU A 107 1.43 14.24 -13.97
CA LEU A 107 0.38 15.20 -13.63
C LEU A 107 -0.81 15.07 -14.60
N GLU A 108 -0.59 14.80 -15.88
CA GLU A 108 -1.66 14.62 -16.86
C GLU A 108 -2.52 13.40 -16.51
N GLY A 109 -1.90 12.29 -16.12
CA GLY A 109 -2.62 11.11 -15.63
C GLY A 109 -3.50 11.44 -14.43
N LEU A 110 -2.94 12.16 -13.45
CA LEU A 110 -3.69 12.57 -12.25
C LEU A 110 -4.85 13.53 -12.57
N PHE A 111 -4.57 14.66 -13.21
CA PHE A 111 -5.57 15.71 -13.50
C PHE A 111 -6.63 15.26 -14.51
N THR A 112 -6.35 14.25 -15.36
CA THR A 112 -7.34 13.69 -16.29
C THR A 112 -8.18 12.59 -15.63
N ALA A 113 -7.61 11.81 -14.71
CA ALA A 113 -8.31 10.70 -14.05
C ALA A 113 -9.42 11.18 -13.10
N SER A 114 -9.23 12.32 -12.42
CA SER A 114 -10.22 12.88 -11.50
C SER A 114 -10.65 14.27 -11.95
N ALA A 115 -11.89 14.35 -12.48
CA ALA A 115 -12.52 15.62 -12.88
C ALA A 115 -12.64 16.62 -11.72
N ASP A 116 -12.64 16.11 -10.49
CA ASP A 116 -12.89 16.88 -9.27
C ASP A 116 -11.62 17.51 -8.69
N ILE A 117 -10.42 17.15 -9.16
CA ILE A 117 -9.17 17.83 -8.76
C ILE A 117 -9.24 19.32 -9.08
N SER A 118 -9.91 19.69 -10.17
CA SER A 118 -10.17 21.07 -10.55
C SER A 118 -10.89 21.88 -9.48
N THR A 119 -11.71 21.22 -8.65
CA THR A 119 -12.43 21.85 -7.54
C THR A 119 -11.59 21.94 -6.28
N LEU A 120 -10.74 20.94 -6.02
CA LEU A 120 -9.89 20.88 -4.82
C LEU A 120 -8.70 21.83 -4.91
N LEU A 121 -8.04 21.86 -6.07
CA LEU A 121 -6.82 22.64 -6.34
C LEU A 121 -7.02 23.47 -7.62
N PRO A 122 -7.89 24.50 -7.60
CA PRO A 122 -8.25 25.26 -8.80
C PRO A 122 -7.08 26.05 -9.38
N VAL A 123 -6.19 26.56 -8.52
CA VAL A 123 -5.02 27.35 -8.94
C VAL A 123 -4.02 26.45 -9.66
N GLU A 124 -3.69 25.30 -9.09
CA GLU A 124 -2.77 24.31 -9.65
C GLU A 124 -3.33 23.71 -10.94
N SER A 125 -4.63 23.43 -10.98
CA SER A 125 -5.33 22.92 -12.18
C SER A 125 -5.28 23.90 -13.34
N SER A 126 -5.58 25.18 -13.08
CA SER A 126 -5.52 26.23 -14.10
C SER A 126 -4.10 26.43 -14.62
N ARG A 127 -3.10 26.45 -13.73
CA ARG A 127 -1.68 26.50 -14.11
C ARG A 127 -1.27 25.30 -14.96
N PHE A 128 -1.66 24.09 -14.55
CA PHE A 128 -1.36 22.88 -15.30
C PHE A 128 -2.00 22.88 -16.70
N ALA A 129 -3.25 23.34 -16.84
CA ALA A 129 -3.91 23.46 -18.15
C ALA A 129 -3.16 24.40 -19.11
N SER A 130 -2.68 25.54 -18.60
CA SER A 130 -1.85 26.48 -19.38
C SER A 130 -0.52 25.84 -19.82
N ILE A 131 0.19 25.21 -18.88
CA ILE A 131 1.43 24.47 -19.14
C ILE A 131 1.22 23.35 -20.16
N SER A 132 0.14 22.59 -20.01
CA SER A 132 -0.20 21.47 -20.88
C SER A 132 -0.44 21.95 -22.31
N THR A 133 -1.13 23.09 -22.48
CA THR A 133 -1.34 23.71 -23.79
C THR A 133 -0.01 24.09 -24.45
N GLU A 134 0.90 24.72 -23.69
CA GLU A 134 2.23 25.07 -24.20
C GLU A 134 3.07 23.84 -24.57
N PHE A 135 3.08 22.81 -23.70
CA PHE A 135 3.80 21.58 -23.94
C PHE A 135 3.27 20.83 -25.18
N LEU A 136 1.95 20.73 -25.34
CA LEU A 136 1.33 20.13 -26.52
C LEU A 136 1.66 20.90 -27.80
N ALA A 137 1.69 22.24 -27.75
CA ALA A 137 2.11 23.07 -28.87
C ALA A 137 3.59 22.84 -29.24
N LEU A 138 4.46 22.65 -28.24
CA LEU A 138 5.86 22.28 -28.46
C LEU A 138 5.97 20.89 -29.12
N MET A 139 5.27 19.89 -28.59
CA MET A 139 5.29 18.52 -29.13
C MET A 139 4.72 18.43 -30.55
N LYS A 140 3.76 19.29 -30.91
CA LYS A 140 3.27 19.41 -32.30
C LYS A 140 4.37 19.85 -33.27
N LYS A 141 5.24 20.79 -32.85
CA LYS A 141 6.39 21.24 -33.66
C LYS A 141 7.43 20.12 -33.80
N VAL A 142 7.72 19.40 -32.70
CA VAL A 142 8.63 18.23 -32.72
C VAL A 142 8.10 17.13 -33.63
N THR A 143 6.79 16.89 -33.63
CA THR A 143 6.16 15.88 -34.50
C THR A 143 6.26 16.27 -35.98
N ALA A 144 6.24 17.57 -36.30
CA ALA A 144 6.37 18.07 -37.68
C ALA A 144 7.82 18.01 -38.19
N ALA A 145 8.80 18.18 -37.31
CA ALA A 145 10.23 18.11 -37.62
C ALA A 145 10.97 17.27 -36.55
N PRO A 146 10.99 15.93 -36.69
CA PRO A 146 11.51 15.00 -35.66
C PRO A 146 13.04 14.92 -35.63
N ARG A 147 13.74 15.59 -36.55
CA ARG A 147 15.22 15.57 -36.56
C ARG A 147 15.76 16.32 -35.36
N ILE A 148 16.71 15.71 -34.66
CA ILE A 148 17.23 16.26 -33.41
C ILE A 148 17.86 17.65 -33.58
N LEU A 149 18.54 17.90 -34.70
CA LEU A 149 19.13 19.21 -35.00
C LEU A 149 18.06 20.28 -35.25
N ASP A 150 16.93 19.92 -35.86
CA ASP A 150 15.82 20.87 -36.07
C ASP A 150 15.21 21.25 -34.72
N ILE A 151 15.02 20.29 -33.82
CA ILE A 151 14.53 20.49 -32.45
C ILE A 151 15.47 21.41 -31.65
N VAL A 152 16.78 21.16 -31.72
CA VAL A 152 17.79 21.92 -30.97
C VAL A 152 17.94 23.36 -31.49
N ASN A 153 17.72 23.56 -32.79
CA ASN A 153 17.76 24.88 -33.41
C ASN A 153 16.44 25.66 -33.25
N MET A 154 15.41 25.09 -32.64
CA MET A 154 14.16 25.80 -32.35
C MET A 154 14.41 26.99 -31.42
N GLN A 155 14.15 28.19 -31.93
CA GLN A 155 14.36 29.42 -31.17
C GLN A 155 13.54 29.43 -29.88
N GLY A 156 14.23 29.61 -28.75
CA GLY A 156 13.62 29.72 -27.43
C GLY A 156 13.18 28.40 -26.79
N ALA A 157 13.36 27.23 -27.44
CA ALA A 157 12.91 25.94 -26.90
C ALA A 157 13.52 25.62 -25.53
N GLN A 158 14.83 25.83 -25.35
CA GLN A 158 15.53 25.66 -24.08
C GLN A 158 14.86 26.47 -22.95
N ARG A 159 14.65 27.78 -23.18
CA ARG A 159 14.05 28.69 -22.19
C ARG A 159 12.60 28.29 -21.85
N VAL A 160 11.85 27.85 -22.85
CA VAL A 160 10.48 27.37 -22.64
C VAL A 160 10.50 26.11 -21.77
N LEU A 161 11.34 25.12 -22.09
CA LEU A 161 11.44 23.88 -21.32
C LEU A 161 11.91 24.10 -19.88
N GLU A 162 12.92 24.94 -19.66
CA GLU A 162 13.38 25.29 -18.31
C GLU A 162 12.25 25.94 -17.49
N ARG A 163 11.49 26.86 -18.11
CA ARG A 163 10.31 27.46 -17.49
C ARG A 163 9.23 26.43 -17.19
N LEU A 164 8.92 25.54 -18.14
CA LEU A 164 7.95 24.47 -17.94
C LEU A 164 8.38 23.51 -16.83
N ALA A 165 9.67 23.17 -16.76
CA ALA A 165 10.23 22.30 -15.73
C ALA A 165 10.06 22.88 -14.33
N ASP A 166 10.39 24.16 -14.14
CA ASP A 166 10.20 24.89 -12.87
C ASP A 166 8.72 24.99 -12.49
N MET A 167 7.85 25.32 -13.45
CA MET A 167 6.41 25.40 -13.20
C MET A 167 5.80 24.03 -12.85
N LEU A 168 6.17 22.97 -13.55
CA LEU A 168 5.73 21.60 -13.26
C LEU A 168 6.24 21.14 -11.89
N ALA A 169 7.49 21.46 -11.54
CA ALA A 169 8.05 21.13 -10.23
C ALA A 169 7.28 21.81 -9.09
N LYS A 170 6.89 23.08 -9.28
CA LYS A 170 6.08 23.82 -8.30
C LYS A 170 4.69 23.20 -8.11
N ILE A 171 4.04 22.79 -9.20
CA ILE A 171 2.72 22.11 -9.14
C ILE A 171 2.87 20.76 -8.44
N GLN A 172 3.87 19.96 -8.81
CA GLN A 172 4.09 18.65 -8.20
C GLN A 172 4.39 18.77 -6.71
N LYS A 173 5.17 19.78 -6.31
CA LYS A 173 5.44 20.06 -4.89
C LYS A 173 4.18 20.45 -4.13
N ALA A 174 3.38 21.37 -4.67
CA ALA A 174 2.12 21.79 -4.04
C ALA A 174 1.12 20.63 -3.90
N LEU A 175 1.03 19.77 -4.92
CA LEU A 175 0.20 18.56 -4.88
C LEU A 175 0.71 17.57 -3.83
N GLY A 176 2.03 17.34 -3.76
CA GLY A 176 2.64 16.47 -2.76
C GLY A 176 2.41 16.96 -1.34
N GLU A 177 2.58 18.27 -1.09
CA GLU A 177 2.30 18.89 0.22
C GLU A 177 0.81 18.77 0.60
N TYR A 178 -0.10 18.93 -0.37
CA TYR A 178 -1.52 18.71 -0.15
C TYR A 178 -1.81 17.27 0.26
N LEU A 179 -1.37 16.28 -0.53
CA LEU A 179 -1.62 14.86 -0.25
C LEU A 179 -1.01 14.43 1.08
N GLU A 180 0.19 14.91 1.41
CA GLU A 180 0.85 14.59 2.67
C GLU A 180 0.10 15.15 3.89
N ARG A 181 -0.49 16.34 3.76
CA ARG A 181 -1.34 16.91 4.81
C ARG A 181 -2.59 16.06 5.01
N GLU A 182 -3.22 15.63 3.92
CA GLU A 182 -4.40 14.75 4.01
C GLU A 182 -4.02 13.40 4.64
N ARG A 183 -2.90 12.79 4.24
CA ARG A 183 -2.36 11.54 4.85
C ARG A 183 -2.02 11.68 6.32
N SER A 184 -1.40 12.79 6.70
CA SER A 184 -1.10 13.10 8.10
C SER A 184 -2.37 13.26 8.93
N SER A 185 -3.46 13.74 8.33
CA SER A 185 -4.75 13.85 9.00
C SER A 185 -5.45 12.49 9.14
N PHE A 186 -5.29 11.57 8.20
CA PHE A 186 -5.86 10.22 8.30
C PHE A 186 -4.83 9.17 7.85
N PRO A 187 -4.10 8.55 8.79
CA PRO A 187 -2.96 7.68 8.47
C PRO A 187 -3.29 6.50 7.54
N ARG A 188 -4.54 6.06 7.42
CA ARG A 188 -4.89 4.98 6.49
C ARG A 188 -4.73 5.36 5.01
N PHE A 189 -4.66 6.65 4.70
CA PHE A 189 -4.34 7.10 3.35
C PHE A 189 -2.89 6.82 2.93
N TYR A 190 -1.99 6.42 3.85
CA TYR A 190 -0.68 5.89 3.46
C TYR A 190 -0.77 4.52 2.76
N PHE A 191 -1.87 3.78 2.93
CA PHE A 191 -2.11 2.51 2.22
C PHE A 191 -2.69 2.70 0.82
N VAL A 192 -2.92 3.95 0.42
CA VAL A 192 -3.62 4.33 -0.81
C VAL A 192 -2.69 5.17 -1.69
N GLY A 193 -2.67 4.87 -3.00
CA GLY A 193 -1.88 5.62 -3.98
C GLY A 193 -2.42 7.02 -4.23
N ASP A 194 -1.61 7.89 -4.84
CA ASP A 194 -1.98 9.29 -5.09
C ASP A 194 -3.24 9.43 -5.96
N GLU A 195 -3.41 8.57 -6.98
CA GLU A 195 -4.60 8.51 -7.84
C GLU A 195 -5.89 8.22 -7.07
N ASP A 196 -5.87 7.10 -6.32
CA ASP A 196 -7.00 6.68 -5.48
C ASP A 196 -7.32 7.74 -4.41
N LEU A 197 -6.30 8.36 -3.81
CA LEU A 197 -6.49 9.38 -2.79
C LEU A 197 -7.18 10.62 -3.38
N LEU A 198 -6.78 11.06 -4.58
CA LEU A 198 -7.43 12.16 -5.27
C LEU A 198 -8.87 11.83 -5.69
N GLU A 199 -9.15 10.57 -6.07
CA GLU A 199 -10.51 10.11 -6.35
C GLU A 199 -11.39 10.16 -5.09
N ILE A 200 -10.88 9.71 -3.95
CA ILE A 200 -11.56 9.76 -2.65
C ILE A 200 -11.86 11.21 -2.24
N MET A 201 -10.88 12.10 -2.33
CA MET A 201 -11.04 13.51 -1.94
C MET A 201 -12.01 14.26 -2.87
N GLY A 202 -11.92 14.00 -4.17
CA GLY A 202 -12.76 14.62 -5.19
C GLY A 202 -14.23 14.21 -5.06
N ASN A 203 -14.47 12.93 -4.77
CA ASN A 203 -15.80 12.35 -4.62
C ASN A 203 -16.26 12.26 -3.16
N SER A 204 -15.78 13.15 -2.28
CA SER A 204 -16.09 13.13 -0.84
C SER A 204 -17.58 13.07 -0.48
N LYS A 205 -18.48 13.47 -1.40
CA LYS A 205 -19.94 13.41 -1.26
C LYS A 205 -20.58 12.13 -1.82
N ASP A 206 -19.91 11.44 -2.74
CA ASP A 206 -20.41 10.22 -3.39
C ASP A 206 -19.81 8.98 -2.71
N ILE A 207 -20.54 8.46 -1.73
CA ILE A 207 -20.10 7.32 -0.92
C ILE A 207 -19.94 6.05 -1.74
N ALA A 208 -20.74 5.87 -2.78
CA ALA A 208 -20.66 4.67 -3.62
C ALA A 208 -19.30 4.57 -4.34
N ARG A 209 -18.68 5.71 -4.67
CA ARG A 209 -17.32 5.73 -5.21
C ARG A 209 -16.28 5.44 -4.13
N ILE A 210 -16.41 6.07 -2.96
CA ILE A 210 -15.47 5.91 -1.83
C ILE A 210 -15.43 4.45 -1.35
N GLN A 211 -16.57 3.75 -1.35
CA GLN A 211 -16.66 2.34 -0.93
C GLN A 211 -15.67 1.42 -1.65
N LYS A 212 -15.35 1.69 -2.93
CA LYS A 212 -14.41 0.87 -3.71
C LYS A 212 -12.99 0.87 -3.13
N HIS A 213 -12.63 1.91 -2.39
CA HIS A 213 -11.31 2.10 -1.79
C HIS A 213 -11.26 1.68 -0.31
N LEU A 214 -12.40 1.45 0.36
CA LEU A 214 -12.43 1.02 1.77
C LEU A 214 -11.62 -0.26 2.00
N LYS A 215 -11.70 -1.22 1.09
CA LYS A 215 -10.91 -2.47 1.13
C LYS A 215 -9.39 -2.28 1.09
N LYS A 216 -8.90 -1.11 0.63
CA LYS A 216 -7.48 -0.77 0.64
C LYS A 216 -7.06 -0.12 1.97
N MET A 217 -8.01 0.53 2.66
CA MET A 217 -7.77 1.28 3.90
C MET A 217 -8.03 0.47 5.18
N PHE A 218 -8.94 -0.51 5.12
CA PHE A 218 -9.38 -1.33 6.24
C PHE A 218 -9.20 -2.81 5.91
N ALA A 219 -8.89 -3.61 6.93
CA ALA A 219 -8.66 -5.04 6.74
C ALA A 219 -9.95 -5.81 6.40
N GLY A 220 -11.01 -5.59 7.19
CA GLY A 220 -12.28 -6.31 7.06
C GLY A 220 -13.43 -5.51 6.47
N ILE A 221 -13.32 -4.17 6.34
CA ILE A 221 -14.42 -3.35 5.80
C ILE A 221 -14.35 -3.31 4.28
N THR A 222 -15.38 -3.86 3.63
CA THR A 222 -15.55 -3.79 2.17
C THR A 222 -16.61 -2.76 1.78
N ALA A 223 -17.67 -2.63 2.57
CA ALA A 223 -18.76 -1.68 2.33
C ALA A 223 -19.32 -1.16 3.65
N ILE A 224 -20.08 -0.07 3.57
CA ILE A 224 -20.76 0.56 4.70
C ILE A 224 -22.22 0.79 4.36
N ASP A 225 -23.12 0.53 5.31
CA ASP A 225 -24.53 0.86 5.11
C ASP A 225 -24.74 2.32 5.43
N VAL A 226 -25.40 3.02 4.52
CA VAL A 226 -25.72 4.43 4.69
C VAL A 226 -27.23 4.63 4.49
N VAL A 227 -27.84 5.34 5.42
CA VAL A 227 -29.26 5.67 5.47
C VAL A 227 -29.43 7.19 5.37
N ASP A 228 -30.67 7.66 5.27
CA ASP A 228 -31.03 9.08 5.22
C ASP A 228 -30.33 9.82 4.08
N GLU A 229 -30.66 9.45 2.83
CA GLU A 229 -30.11 10.08 1.62
C GLU A 229 -28.57 10.06 1.55
N ASN A 230 -27.94 8.97 2.01
CA ASN A 230 -26.49 8.81 2.07
C ASN A 230 -25.80 9.75 3.07
N THR A 231 -26.42 10.06 4.21
CA THR A 231 -25.83 10.97 5.20
C THR A 231 -25.49 10.34 6.53
N LEU A 232 -26.03 9.14 6.83
CA LEU A 232 -25.83 8.48 8.12
C LEU A 232 -25.29 7.05 7.94
N VAL A 233 -24.05 6.80 8.39
CA VAL A 233 -23.45 5.47 8.36
C VAL A 233 -23.95 4.66 9.56
N THR A 234 -24.60 3.53 9.30
CA THR A 234 -25.26 2.71 10.33
C THR A 234 -24.59 1.36 10.55
N ALA A 235 -23.91 0.81 9.56
CA ALA A 235 -23.23 -0.49 9.68
C ALA A 235 -22.00 -0.60 8.79
N ILE A 236 -21.14 -1.55 9.13
CA ILE A 236 -19.97 -1.96 8.34
C ILE A 236 -20.15 -3.40 7.87
N ASN A 237 -19.68 -3.70 6.66
CA ASN A 237 -19.86 -5.00 6.01
C ASN A 237 -18.52 -5.61 5.60
N SER A 238 -18.37 -6.91 5.83
CA SER A 238 -17.25 -7.69 5.32
C SER A 238 -17.47 -8.15 3.88
N ARG A 239 -16.40 -8.63 3.24
CA ARG A 239 -16.45 -9.21 1.90
C ARG A 239 -17.33 -10.46 1.85
N GLU A 240 -17.38 -11.22 2.93
CA GLU A 240 -18.15 -12.46 3.09
C GLU A 240 -19.62 -12.21 3.43
N GLY A 241 -20.01 -10.94 3.64
CA GLY A 241 -21.38 -10.55 3.96
C GLY A 241 -21.68 -10.45 5.45
N GLU A 242 -20.68 -10.51 6.35
CA GLU A 242 -20.92 -10.23 7.77
C GLU A 242 -21.14 -8.74 7.98
N ARG A 243 -22.31 -8.42 8.56
CA ARG A 243 -22.76 -7.07 8.86
C ARG A 243 -22.62 -6.78 10.35
N VAL A 244 -22.00 -5.66 10.70
CA VAL A 244 -21.89 -5.16 12.08
C VAL A 244 -22.56 -3.80 12.17
N GLU A 245 -23.64 -3.72 12.95
CA GLU A 245 -24.34 -2.47 13.21
C GLU A 245 -23.58 -1.63 14.23
N LEU A 246 -23.37 -0.35 13.90
CA LEU A 246 -22.67 0.59 14.77
C LEU A 246 -23.58 0.97 15.94
N VAL A 247 -23.02 1.01 17.16
CA VAL A 247 -23.78 1.40 18.35
C VAL A 247 -24.23 2.86 18.23
N LYS A 248 -23.32 3.73 17.77
CA LYS A 248 -23.62 5.11 17.45
C LYS A 248 -23.44 5.35 15.94
N PRO A 249 -24.52 5.57 15.18
CA PRO A 249 -24.40 5.93 13.76
C PRO A 249 -23.55 7.19 13.56
N VAL A 250 -22.77 7.22 12.46
CA VAL A 250 -21.88 8.34 12.14
C VAL A 250 -22.51 9.24 11.09
N SER A 251 -22.70 10.52 11.44
CA SER A 251 -23.27 11.53 10.53
C SER A 251 -22.19 12.18 9.67
N ILE A 252 -22.32 11.99 8.35
CA ILE A 252 -21.49 12.62 7.32
C ILE A 252 -21.91 14.09 7.12
N LYS A 253 -23.20 14.40 7.36
CA LYS A 253 -23.71 15.77 7.27
C LYS A 253 -23.08 16.69 8.32
N GLU A 254 -22.91 16.20 9.54
CA GLU A 254 -22.27 16.95 10.63
C GLU A 254 -20.74 17.06 10.44
N ASN A 255 -20.15 16.10 9.73
CA ASN A 255 -18.70 16.00 9.49
C ASN A 255 -18.41 15.98 7.99
N PRO A 256 -18.53 17.12 7.27
CA PRO A 256 -18.50 17.16 5.82
C PRO A 256 -17.12 16.84 5.21
N ARG A 257 -16.05 16.86 6.01
CA ARG A 257 -14.71 16.49 5.56
C ARG A 257 -14.54 14.98 5.64
N ILE A 258 -14.00 14.40 4.57
CA ILE A 258 -13.86 12.94 4.47
C ILE A 258 -12.98 12.33 5.55
N ASN A 259 -11.90 13.02 5.90
CA ASN A 259 -10.95 12.56 6.92
C ASN A 259 -11.60 12.50 8.31
N ASP A 260 -12.53 13.43 8.59
CA ASP A 260 -13.17 13.54 9.90
C ASP A 260 -14.19 12.42 10.09
N TRP A 261 -15.09 12.19 9.12
CA TRP A 261 -16.07 11.12 9.26
C TRP A 261 -15.44 9.72 9.13
N LEU A 262 -14.40 9.52 8.31
CA LEU A 262 -13.67 8.24 8.26
C LEU A 262 -12.98 7.93 9.59
N ARG A 263 -12.42 8.94 10.26
CA ARG A 263 -11.84 8.79 11.60
C ARG A 263 -12.92 8.46 12.64
N LEU A 264 -14.10 9.05 12.52
CA LEU A 264 -15.24 8.70 13.38
C LEU A 264 -15.72 7.27 13.14
N VAL A 265 -15.80 6.82 11.88
CA VAL A 265 -16.13 5.43 11.55
C VAL A 265 -15.09 4.46 12.13
N GLU A 266 -13.80 4.78 12.03
CA GLU A 266 -12.73 3.98 12.66
C GLU A 266 -12.88 3.90 14.19
N SER A 267 -13.08 5.03 14.84
CA SER A 267 -13.26 5.07 16.30
C SER A 267 -14.53 4.34 16.74
N GLU A 268 -15.61 4.48 15.99
CA GLU A 268 -16.89 3.85 16.29
C GLU A 268 -16.87 2.35 16.01
N MET A 269 -16.15 1.91 14.97
CA MET A 269 -15.88 0.48 14.74
C MET A 269 -15.20 -0.15 15.96
N GLN A 270 -14.15 0.47 16.48
CA GLN A 270 -13.44 -0.02 17.66
C GLN A 270 -14.35 -0.05 18.90
N SER A 271 -15.09 1.04 19.14
CA SER A 271 -16.05 1.19 20.23
C SER A 271 -17.16 0.13 20.15
N THR A 272 -17.76 -0.04 18.98
CA THR A 272 -18.82 -1.01 18.70
C THR A 272 -18.35 -2.44 18.96
N LEU A 273 -17.17 -2.84 18.47
CA LEU A 273 -16.66 -4.19 18.69
C LEU A 273 -16.35 -4.45 20.17
N ALA A 274 -15.79 -3.47 20.90
CA ALA A 274 -15.58 -3.58 22.33
C ALA A 274 -16.89 -3.68 23.12
N HIS A 275 -17.91 -2.90 22.73
CA HIS A 275 -19.24 -2.95 23.31
C HIS A 275 -19.91 -4.32 23.07
N LEU A 276 -19.87 -4.82 21.84
CA LEU A 276 -20.39 -6.13 21.46
C LEU A 276 -19.65 -7.26 22.20
N LEU A 277 -18.34 -7.14 22.42
CA LEU A 277 -17.59 -8.10 23.23
C LEU A 277 -18.06 -8.13 24.67
N ASN A 278 -18.28 -6.99 25.32
CA ASN A 278 -18.82 -6.94 26.68
C ASN A 278 -20.21 -7.59 26.77
N GLN A 279 -21.08 -7.28 25.80
CA GLN A 279 -22.41 -7.90 25.71
C GLN A 279 -22.32 -9.42 25.50
N SER A 280 -21.45 -9.87 24.58
CA SER A 280 -21.23 -11.28 24.28
C SER A 280 -20.71 -12.03 25.51
N LEU A 281 -19.72 -11.50 26.23
CA LEU A 281 -19.21 -12.08 27.48
C LEU A 281 -20.30 -12.18 28.55
N SER A 282 -21.14 -11.15 28.68
CA SER A 282 -22.25 -11.14 29.64
C SER A 282 -23.35 -12.15 29.29
N ALA A 283 -23.62 -12.37 28.00
CA ALA A 283 -24.53 -13.41 27.53
C ALA A 283 -23.92 -14.81 27.74
N PHE A 284 -22.67 -14.99 27.33
CA PHE A 284 -21.96 -16.27 27.42
C PHE A 284 -21.72 -16.72 28.86
N ALA A 285 -21.57 -15.80 29.80
CA ALA A 285 -21.43 -16.11 31.23
C ALA A 285 -22.71 -16.74 31.84
N LYS A 286 -23.87 -16.55 31.22
CA LYS A 286 -25.14 -17.16 31.65
C LYS A 286 -25.32 -18.58 31.13
N PHE A 287 -24.57 -18.98 30.12
CA PHE A 287 -24.60 -20.34 29.61
C PHE A 287 -23.99 -21.31 30.60
N ASP A 288 -24.75 -22.33 30.98
CA ASP A 288 -24.18 -23.52 31.57
C ASP A 288 -23.65 -24.42 30.46
N MET A 289 -22.37 -24.26 30.11
CA MET A 289 -21.72 -25.04 29.06
C MET A 289 -21.77 -26.56 29.26
N ASN A 290 -22.18 -27.06 30.43
CA ASN A 290 -22.44 -28.48 30.64
C ASN A 290 -23.80 -28.96 30.12
N SER A 291 -24.75 -28.06 29.95
CA SER A 291 -26.15 -28.34 29.60
C SER A 291 -26.72 -27.41 28.52
N VAL A 292 -25.87 -26.63 27.85
CA VAL A 292 -26.27 -25.71 26.78
C VAL A 292 -27.05 -26.45 25.69
N GLU A 293 -28.24 -25.93 25.41
CA GLU A 293 -29.04 -26.39 24.28
C GLU A 293 -28.40 -25.91 22.97
N PRO A 294 -28.31 -26.77 21.93
CA PRO A 294 -27.70 -26.39 20.65
C PRO A 294 -28.32 -25.13 20.05
N GLN A 295 -29.65 -24.98 20.16
CA GLN A 295 -30.37 -23.83 19.62
C GLN A 295 -29.96 -22.51 20.29
N GLU A 296 -29.74 -22.53 21.60
CA GLU A 296 -29.30 -21.35 22.35
C GLU A 296 -27.88 -20.92 21.96
N TYR A 297 -26.99 -21.90 21.77
CA TYR A 297 -25.62 -21.64 21.31
C TYR A 297 -25.60 -21.07 19.88
N MET A 298 -26.39 -21.63 18.97
CA MET A 298 -26.49 -21.14 17.59
C MET A 298 -27.08 -19.73 17.53
N ALA A 299 -28.08 -19.43 18.36
CA ALA A 299 -28.64 -18.08 18.46
C ALA A 299 -27.60 -17.06 18.94
N TRP A 300 -26.69 -17.46 19.83
CA TRP A 300 -25.55 -16.62 20.22
C TRP A 300 -24.56 -16.40 19.06
N LEU A 301 -24.27 -17.44 18.26
CA LEU A 301 -23.40 -17.31 17.08
C LEU A 301 -23.97 -16.37 16.00
N ASP A 302 -25.29 -16.33 15.85
CA ASP A 302 -25.94 -15.42 14.90
C ASP A 302 -25.90 -13.97 15.36
N ARG A 303 -26.02 -13.74 16.67
CA ARG A 303 -26.15 -12.41 17.25
C ARG A 303 -24.87 -11.58 17.19
N TYR A 304 -23.72 -12.22 17.30
CA TYR A 304 -22.43 -11.53 17.42
C TYR A 304 -21.54 -11.74 16.19
N PRO A 305 -20.67 -10.77 15.85
CA PRO A 305 -19.67 -10.95 14.78
C PRO A 305 -18.67 -12.07 15.09
N ALA A 306 -18.12 -12.70 14.06
CA ALA A 306 -17.19 -13.82 14.15
C ALA A 306 -15.99 -13.48 15.05
N GLN A 307 -15.39 -12.31 14.85
CA GLN A 307 -14.28 -11.81 15.67
C GLN A 307 -14.64 -11.68 17.16
N VAL A 308 -15.86 -11.23 17.47
CA VAL A 308 -16.33 -11.07 18.86
C VAL A 308 -16.55 -12.43 19.52
N ILE A 309 -17.11 -13.37 18.77
CA ILE A 309 -17.33 -14.76 19.19
C ILE A 309 -16.01 -15.43 19.57
N GLU A 310 -14.99 -15.30 18.73
CA GLU A 310 -13.66 -15.87 19.00
C GLU A 310 -13.01 -15.26 20.24
N LEU A 311 -13.08 -13.94 20.40
CA LEU A 311 -12.55 -13.27 21.58
C LEU A 311 -13.28 -13.71 22.85
N THR A 312 -14.60 -13.86 22.77
CA THR A 312 -15.42 -14.35 23.89
C THR A 312 -14.97 -15.75 24.32
N ALA A 313 -14.80 -16.68 23.37
CA ALA A 313 -14.32 -18.03 23.67
C ALA A 313 -12.92 -18.03 24.30
N ASN A 314 -12.00 -17.21 23.77
CA ASN A 314 -10.65 -17.07 24.29
C ASN A 314 -10.61 -16.53 25.72
N ILE A 315 -11.35 -15.46 26.00
CA ILE A 315 -11.41 -14.82 27.33
C ILE A 315 -12.08 -15.74 28.34
N TRP A 316 -13.20 -16.36 27.96
CA TRP A 316 -13.90 -17.33 28.80
C TRP A 316 -12.98 -18.48 29.20
N TRP A 317 -12.26 -19.06 28.23
CA TRP A 317 -11.37 -20.18 28.48
C TRP A 317 -10.22 -19.79 29.42
N CYS A 318 -9.58 -18.64 29.19
CA CYS A 318 -8.53 -18.13 30.08
C CYS A 318 -9.04 -17.95 31.51
N SER A 319 -10.21 -17.33 31.67
CA SER A 319 -10.86 -17.11 32.96
C SER A 319 -11.17 -18.41 33.68
N LYS A 320 -11.65 -19.45 32.97
CA LYS A 320 -11.90 -20.78 33.55
C LYS A 320 -10.60 -21.43 34.01
N ILE A 321 -9.57 -21.50 33.16
CA ILE A 321 -8.27 -22.09 33.53
C ILE A 321 -7.69 -21.43 34.79
N GLU A 322 -7.67 -20.10 34.82
CA GLU A 322 -7.11 -19.36 35.96
C GLU A 322 -7.94 -19.51 37.24
N LYS A 323 -9.26 -19.70 37.13
CA LYS A 323 -10.11 -20.03 38.29
C LYS A 323 -9.72 -21.38 38.90
N TYR A 324 -9.50 -22.42 38.10
CA TYR A 324 -9.08 -23.73 38.63
C TYR A 324 -7.68 -23.66 39.27
N PHE A 325 -6.75 -22.91 38.66
CA PHE A 325 -5.44 -22.66 39.26
C PHE A 325 -5.51 -21.89 40.58
N ALA A 326 -6.43 -20.93 40.71
CA ALA A 326 -6.66 -20.22 41.98
C ALA A 326 -7.19 -21.15 43.09
N GLU A 327 -7.93 -22.20 42.72
CA GLU A 327 -8.38 -23.26 43.63
C GLU A 327 -7.33 -24.36 43.87
N GLY A 328 -6.15 -24.26 43.24
CA GLY A 328 -5.09 -25.26 43.31
C GLY A 328 -5.41 -26.57 42.60
N LYS A 329 -6.42 -26.56 41.70
CA LYS A 329 -6.88 -27.73 40.94
C LYS A 329 -6.22 -27.79 39.56
N THR A 330 -6.21 -28.98 38.99
CA THR A 330 -5.90 -29.24 37.59
C THR A 330 -7.12 -28.95 36.70
N VAL A 331 -6.97 -29.02 35.37
CA VAL A 331 -7.93 -28.46 34.38
C VAL A 331 -8.73 -29.53 33.62
N GLU A 332 -8.88 -30.74 34.16
CA GLU A 332 -9.61 -31.86 33.54
C GLU A 332 -11.10 -31.55 33.31
N GLU A 333 -11.72 -30.85 34.25
CA GLU A 333 -13.12 -30.41 34.10
C GLU A 333 -13.26 -29.39 32.96
N VAL A 334 -12.25 -28.51 32.78
CA VAL A 334 -12.23 -27.56 31.66
C VAL A 334 -12.04 -28.28 30.33
N GLU A 335 -11.15 -29.27 30.26
CA GLU A 335 -11.01 -30.14 29.07
C GLU A 335 -12.34 -30.80 28.71
N THR A 336 -13.04 -31.37 29.69
CA THR A 336 -14.33 -32.04 29.48
C THR A 336 -15.38 -31.08 28.90
N VAL A 337 -15.45 -29.85 29.40
CA VAL A 337 -16.37 -28.82 28.85
C VAL A 337 -15.97 -28.43 27.43
N VAL A 338 -14.68 -28.30 27.15
CA VAL A 338 -14.18 -28.01 25.80
C VAL A 338 -14.53 -29.16 24.83
N ASP A 339 -14.35 -30.42 25.22
CA ASP A 339 -14.70 -31.58 24.39
C ASP A 339 -16.22 -31.68 24.12
N LYS A 340 -17.06 -31.38 25.11
CA LYS A 340 -18.52 -31.28 24.90
C LYS A 340 -18.87 -30.17 23.91
N THR A 341 -18.23 -29.01 24.04
CA THR A 341 -18.44 -27.88 23.11
C THR A 341 -17.99 -28.25 21.69
N LEU A 342 -16.87 -28.95 21.55
CA LEU A 342 -16.41 -29.47 20.25
C LEU A 342 -17.40 -30.45 19.63
N THR A 343 -17.97 -31.35 20.44
CA THR A 343 -18.98 -32.32 19.98
C THR A 343 -20.22 -31.59 19.48
N LEU A 344 -20.73 -30.62 20.26
CA LEU A 344 -21.85 -29.76 19.87
C LEU A 344 -21.60 -29.06 18.53
N LEU A 345 -20.42 -28.43 18.37
CA LEU A 345 -20.04 -27.74 17.14
C LEU A 345 -19.89 -28.71 15.97
N ALA A 346 -19.29 -29.88 16.18
CA ALA A 346 -19.09 -30.91 15.15
C ALA A 346 -20.42 -31.44 14.64
N ASP A 347 -21.35 -31.78 15.54
CA ASP A 347 -22.70 -32.23 15.20
C ASP A 347 -23.44 -31.17 14.39
N SER A 348 -23.30 -29.90 14.78
CA SER A 348 -23.97 -28.78 14.10
C SER A 348 -23.47 -28.53 12.67
N VAL A 349 -22.24 -28.93 12.33
CA VAL A 349 -21.68 -28.81 10.97
C VAL A 349 -22.19 -29.90 10.02
N LEU A 350 -22.69 -31.03 10.57
CA LEU A 350 -23.29 -32.11 9.80
C LEU A 350 -24.62 -31.69 9.16
N ASP A 351 -25.34 -30.78 9.82
CA ASP A 351 -26.58 -30.19 9.31
C ASP A 351 -26.31 -29.05 8.30
N GLU A 352 -27.33 -28.69 7.52
CA GLU A 352 -27.29 -27.54 6.64
C GLU A 352 -27.26 -26.23 7.46
N GLN A 353 -26.22 -25.42 7.27
CA GLN A 353 -26.01 -24.17 8.00
C GLN A 353 -25.92 -22.97 7.05
N PRO A 354 -26.40 -21.78 7.46
CA PRO A 354 -26.16 -20.55 6.72
C PRO A 354 -24.65 -20.33 6.49
N PRO A 355 -24.22 -19.80 5.32
CA PRO A 355 -22.81 -19.70 4.96
C PRO A 355 -21.93 -18.99 6.00
N ILE A 356 -22.41 -17.88 6.57
CA ILE A 356 -21.69 -17.12 7.60
C ILE A 356 -21.57 -17.92 8.90
N ARG A 357 -22.67 -18.54 9.36
CA ARG A 357 -22.67 -19.34 10.58
C ARG A 357 -21.76 -20.55 10.44
N ARG A 358 -21.77 -21.22 9.28
CA ARG A 358 -20.87 -22.35 9.00
C ARG A 358 -19.40 -21.99 9.20
N LYS A 359 -18.97 -20.86 8.63
CA LYS A 359 -17.60 -20.35 8.81
C LYS A 359 -17.28 -20.01 10.27
N LYS A 360 -18.23 -19.41 11.01
CA LYS A 360 -18.06 -19.14 12.45
C LYS A 360 -17.85 -20.43 13.24
N ILE A 361 -18.60 -21.48 12.91
CA ILE A 361 -18.47 -22.79 13.56
C ILE A 361 -17.10 -23.42 13.23
N GLU A 362 -16.68 -23.41 11.95
CA GLU A 362 -15.36 -23.93 11.53
C GLU A 362 -14.20 -23.23 12.25
N ALA A 363 -14.29 -21.90 12.39
CA ALA A 363 -13.31 -21.11 13.14
C ALA A 363 -13.27 -21.48 14.63
N LEU A 364 -14.44 -21.65 15.27
CA LEU A 364 -14.53 -22.08 16.66
C LEU A 364 -14.05 -23.51 16.88
N ILE A 365 -14.34 -24.45 15.97
CA ILE A 365 -13.82 -25.82 16.06
C ILE A 365 -12.29 -25.78 16.08
N THR A 366 -11.68 -25.02 15.17
CA THR A 366 -10.22 -24.86 15.10
C THR A 366 -9.66 -24.30 16.41
N GLU A 367 -10.32 -23.29 16.99
CA GLU A 367 -9.90 -22.69 18.26
C GLU A 367 -10.05 -23.66 19.44
N PHE A 368 -11.19 -24.35 19.57
CA PHE A 368 -11.44 -25.27 20.68
C PHE A 368 -10.59 -26.54 20.61
N VAL A 369 -10.25 -27.04 19.42
CA VAL A 369 -9.27 -28.13 19.26
C VAL A 369 -7.93 -27.71 19.87
N HIS A 370 -7.46 -26.51 19.55
CA HIS A 370 -6.24 -25.98 20.14
C HIS A 370 -6.35 -25.79 21.67
N LYS A 371 -7.48 -25.28 22.18
CA LYS A 371 -7.70 -25.14 23.64
C LYS A 371 -7.64 -26.49 24.36
N ARG A 372 -8.27 -27.52 23.80
CA ARG A 372 -8.22 -28.88 24.34
C ARG A 372 -6.79 -29.41 24.39
N ASP A 373 -6.04 -29.24 23.31
CA ASP A 373 -4.66 -29.72 23.23
C ASP A 373 -3.76 -29.01 24.26
N ILE A 374 -3.99 -27.71 24.52
CA ILE A 374 -3.36 -27.01 25.65
C ILE A 374 -3.79 -27.62 26.99
N CYS A 375 -5.10 -27.83 27.23
CA CYS A 375 -5.58 -28.45 28.48
C CYS A 375 -4.89 -29.79 28.74
N ARG A 376 -4.81 -30.67 27.74
CA ARG A 376 -4.11 -31.96 27.82
C ARG A 376 -2.64 -31.80 28.17
N SER A 377 -1.96 -30.85 27.53
CA SER A 377 -0.57 -30.52 27.87
C SER A 377 -0.43 -30.03 29.32
N LEU A 378 -1.35 -29.18 29.82
CA LEU A 378 -1.31 -28.69 31.20
C LEU A 378 -1.54 -29.81 32.22
N ILE A 379 -2.48 -30.73 31.93
CA ILE A 379 -2.79 -31.91 32.75
C ILE A 379 -1.58 -32.86 32.79
N GLN A 380 -0.99 -33.17 31.64
CA GLN A 380 0.19 -34.03 31.56
C GLN A 380 1.37 -33.49 32.37
N ASN A 381 1.55 -32.16 32.38
CA ASN A 381 2.60 -31.47 33.14
C ASN A 381 2.19 -31.15 34.59
N LYS A 382 1.01 -31.60 35.06
CA LYS A 382 0.47 -31.38 36.41
C LYS A 382 0.52 -29.92 36.85
N VAL A 383 0.16 -29.00 35.96
CA VAL A 383 0.19 -27.57 36.23
C VAL A 383 -0.99 -27.21 37.13
N THR A 384 -0.72 -26.52 38.24
CA THR A 384 -1.74 -26.08 39.22
C THR A 384 -1.66 -24.58 39.53
N SER A 385 -0.77 -23.83 38.87
CA SER A 385 -0.55 -22.41 39.15
C SER A 385 -0.51 -21.57 37.88
N ALA A 386 -1.15 -20.40 37.94
CA ALA A 386 -1.16 -19.40 36.88
C ALA A 386 0.22 -18.76 36.62
N THR A 387 1.20 -18.94 37.51
CA THR A 387 2.58 -18.47 37.30
C THR A 387 3.46 -19.50 36.59
N SER A 388 2.95 -20.71 36.32
CA SER A 388 3.69 -21.74 35.61
C SER A 388 4.01 -21.31 34.18
N PHE A 389 5.26 -21.52 33.77
CA PHE A 389 5.70 -21.20 32.40
C PHE A 389 4.88 -21.96 31.34
N HIS A 390 4.40 -23.17 31.64
CA HIS A 390 3.54 -23.94 30.73
C HIS A 390 2.22 -23.21 30.41
N TRP A 391 1.69 -22.42 31.35
CA TRP A 391 0.55 -21.54 31.11
C TRP A 391 0.98 -20.21 30.49
N LEU A 392 2.00 -19.57 31.06
CA LEU A 392 2.44 -18.25 30.62
C LEU A 392 2.90 -18.23 29.16
N LYS A 393 3.46 -19.32 28.63
CA LYS A 393 3.86 -19.43 27.22
C LYS A 393 2.68 -19.38 26.24
N CYS A 394 1.45 -19.63 26.70
CA CYS A 394 0.25 -19.59 25.86
C CYS A 394 -0.22 -18.15 25.67
N MET A 395 -0.92 -17.88 24.55
CA MET A 395 -1.57 -16.60 24.32
C MET A 395 -2.85 -16.52 25.16
N ARG A 396 -2.95 -15.49 26.00
CA ARG A 396 -4.00 -15.33 27.01
C ARG A 396 -4.73 -14.02 26.79
N PHE A 397 -6.05 -14.04 26.91
CA PHE A 397 -6.91 -12.89 26.65
C PHE A 397 -7.64 -12.49 27.91
N TYR A 398 -7.66 -11.18 28.18
CA TYR A 398 -8.25 -10.59 29.37
C TYR A 398 -9.15 -9.44 28.97
N PHE A 399 -10.29 -9.33 29.62
CA PHE A 399 -11.22 -8.24 29.42
C PHE A 399 -11.63 -7.64 30.76
N ASP A 400 -11.55 -6.31 30.88
CA ASP A 400 -12.00 -5.56 32.04
C ASP A 400 -13.26 -4.75 31.68
N SER A 401 -14.41 -5.19 32.18
CA SER A 401 -15.71 -4.56 31.93
C SER A 401 -15.87 -3.18 32.57
N ARG A 402 -14.96 -2.78 33.47
CA ARG A 402 -14.97 -1.45 34.12
C ARG A 402 -14.36 -0.37 33.23
N LEU A 403 -13.54 -0.76 32.26
CA LEU A 403 -12.90 0.14 31.31
C LEU A 403 -13.82 0.31 30.10
N SER A 404 -14.25 1.55 29.85
CA SER A 404 -15.09 1.88 28.69
C SER A 404 -14.30 2.10 27.40
N ASP A 405 -13.00 2.38 27.51
CA ASP A 405 -12.14 2.62 26.35
C ASP A 405 -11.78 1.31 25.65
N ALA A 406 -12.17 1.19 24.38
CA ALA A 406 -11.87 0.05 23.51
C ALA A 406 -10.37 -0.28 23.47
N ARG A 407 -9.49 0.71 23.62
CA ARG A 407 -8.03 0.52 23.54
C ARG A 407 -7.44 -0.16 24.77
N THR A 408 -8.16 -0.17 25.90
CA THR A 408 -7.63 -0.66 27.18
C THR A 408 -8.46 -1.77 27.78
N CYS A 409 -9.74 -1.90 27.40
CA CYS A 409 -10.65 -2.88 27.97
C CYS A 409 -10.26 -4.34 27.66
N CYS A 410 -9.53 -4.60 26.57
CA CYS A 410 -9.09 -5.93 26.19
C CYS A 410 -7.56 -5.99 26.05
N THR A 411 -6.93 -6.93 26.74
CA THR A 411 -5.48 -7.13 26.74
C THR A 411 -5.13 -8.57 26.39
N VAL A 412 -4.18 -8.74 25.48
CA VAL A 412 -3.56 -10.02 25.14
C VAL A 412 -2.21 -10.12 25.84
N LYS A 413 -1.94 -11.26 26.50
CA LYS A 413 -0.67 -11.53 27.17
C LYS A 413 -0.04 -12.80 26.66
N MET A 414 1.27 -12.79 26.48
CA MET A 414 2.06 -13.97 26.14
C MET A 414 3.43 -13.88 26.80
N ALA A 415 3.76 -14.86 27.64
CA ALA A 415 4.83 -14.78 28.63
C ALA A 415 4.76 -13.48 29.45
N ASN A 416 5.76 -12.62 29.34
CA ASN A 416 5.85 -11.29 29.96
C ASN A 416 5.34 -10.15 29.05
N ALA A 417 5.00 -10.42 27.79
CA ALA A 417 4.53 -9.42 26.84
C ALA A 417 3.04 -9.10 27.05
N HIS A 418 2.67 -7.83 26.91
CA HIS A 418 1.32 -7.31 27.10
C HIS A 418 0.95 -6.40 25.93
N PHE A 419 -0.17 -6.69 25.26
CA PHE A 419 -0.64 -5.91 24.12
C PHE A 419 -2.11 -5.54 24.29
N PRO A 420 -2.49 -4.27 24.10
CA PRO A 420 -3.90 -3.91 23.95
C PRO A 420 -4.46 -4.53 22.67
N TYR A 421 -5.70 -5.03 22.72
CA TYR A 421 -6.37 -5.52 21.52
C TYR A 421 -6.82 -4.33 20.66
N GLY A 422 -6.46 -4.33 19.37
CA GLY A 422 -6.65 -3.15 18.51
C GLY A 422 -8.08 -2.89 18.03
N PHE A 423 -8.98 -3.88 18.14
CA PHE A 423 -10.36 -3.81 17.65
C PHE A 423 -10.51 -3.32 16.19
N GLU A 424 -9.54 -3.64 15.34
CA GLU A 424 -9.72 -3.56 13.89
C GLU A 424 -10.74 -4.61 13.47
N TYR A 425 -11.77 -4.24 12.70
CA TYR A 425 -12.72 -5.21 12.16
C TYR A 425 -12.03 -6.03 11.06
N LEU A 426 -11.98 -7.35 11.25
CA LEU A 426 -11.33 -8.27 10.33
C LEU A 426 -12.30 -8.98 9.37
N GLY A 427 -13.61 -8.93 9.65
CA GLY A 427 -14.59 -9.77 8.97
C GLY A 427 -14.36 -11.26 9.23
N LEU A 428 -14.75 -12.12 8.29
CA LEU A 428 -14.55 -13.56 8.39
C LEU A 428 -13.22 -13.95 7.75
N GLN A 429 -12.16 -13.93 8.56
CA GLN A 429 -10.84 -14.40 8.14
C GLN A 429 -10.72 -15.91 8.22
N GLU A 430 -9.94 -16.50 7.33
CA GLU A 430 -9.54 -17.90 7.45
C GLU A 430 -8.56 -18.05 8.62
N LYS A 431 -8.90 -18.93 9.56
CA LYS A 431 -8.06 -19.25 10.71
C LYS A 431 -6.99 -20.25 10.32
N LEU A 432 -5.76 -19.96 10.71
CA LEU A 432 -4.68 -20.94 10.68
C LEU A 432 -4.85 -21.92 11.84
N VAL A 433 -4.64 -23.21 11.55
CA VAL A 433 -4.57 -24.24 12.59
C VAL A 433 -3.35 -23.97 13.48
N GLN A 434 -3.57 -23.86 14.79
CA GLN A 434 -2.51 -23.57 15.76
C GLN A 434 -1.75 -24.85 16.10
N THR A 435 -0.61 -25.02 15.46
CA THR A 435 0.33 -26.12 15.71
C THR A 435 1.37 -25.70 16.76
N PRO A 436 2.11 -26.65 17.37
CA PRO A 436 3.21 -26.32 18.26
C PRO A 436 4.29 -25.42 17.62
N LEU A 437 4.45 -25.49 16.29
CA LEU A 437 5.34 -24.59 15.56
C LEU A 437 4.75 -23.18 15.50
N THR A 438 3.45 -23.06 15.20
CA THR A 438 2.72 -21.79 15.19
C THR A 438 2.80 -21.09 16.55
N ASP A 439 2.64 -21.81 17.65
CA ASP A 439 2.74 -21.26 19.01
C ASP A 439 4.14 -20.71 19.31
N ARG A 440 5.19 -21.43 18.88
CA ARG A 440 6.57 -20.97 19.01
C ARG A 440 6.84 -19.72 18.18
N CYS A 441 6.26 -19.63 16.98
CA CYS A 441 6.31 -18.43 16.16
C CYS A 441 5.63 -17.25 16.88
N TYR A 442 4.41 -17.43 17.40
CA TYR A 442 3.73 -16.38 18.16
C TYR A 442 4.52 -15.95 19.41
N LEU A 443 5.09 -16.89 20.16
CA LEU A 443 5.93 -16.56 21.31
C LEU A 443 7.13 -15.70 20.88
N THR A 444 7.81 -16.09 19.81
CA THR A 444 8.99 -15.35 19.32
C THR A 444 8.61 -13.96 18.82
N MET A 445 7.53 -13.85 18.04
CA MET A 445 7.07 -12.57 17.47
C MET A 445 6.55 -11.61 18.55
N THR A 446 5.78 -12.11 19.52
CA THR A 446 5.30 -11.30 20.65
C THR A 446 6.46 -10.80 21.52
N GLN A 447 7.48 -11.62 21.74
CA GLN A 447 8.69 -11.19 22.45
C GLN A 447 9.47 -10.13 21.67
N ALA A 448 9.63 -10.31 20.35
CA ALA A 448 10.28 -9.32 19.50
C ALA A 448 9.54 -7.97 19.51
N LEU A 449 8.20 -7.98 19.46
CA LEU A 449 7.37 -6.78 19.54
C LEU A 449 7.48 -6.09 20.91
N ASN A 450 7.53 -6.86 22.01
CA ASN A 450 7.65 -6.32 23.36
C ASN A 450 9.07 -5.80 23.68
N SER A 451 10.08 -6.18 22.90
CA SER A 451 11.48 -5.76 23.08
C SER A 451 11.82 -4.38 22.49
N ARG A 452 10.85 -3.76 21.80
CA ARG A 452 10.94 -2.39 21.29
C ARG A 452 10.28 -1.44 22.28
#